data_AF-A0A1H4BTG1-F1
#
_entry.id   AF-A0A1H4BTG1-F1
#
_cell.length_a   1.000
_cell.length_b   1.000
_cell.length_c   1.000
_cell.angle_alpha   90.00
_cell.angle_beta   90.00
_cell.angle_gamma   90.00
#
_symmetry.space_group_name_H-M   'P 1'
#
loop_
_entity.id
_entity.type
_entity.pdbx_description
1 polymer ?
#
loop_
_entity_poly.entity_id
_entity_poly.type
_entity_poly.pdbx_seq_one_letter_code
_entity_poly.pdbx_strand_id
1 'polypeptide(L)'
;MGDVYTVRLEPVGVEFEVEEGETVLNAAFRQGISLPHGCKEGQCSACKCTLVEGEVDMMKYSTFALSDSEKDQGGILLCRALALSDLEVELLNFDEELLSKAIAVKDFTGRITRIDRLTHDIRAIEIELSAPMKFWAGQYADITVTTKAGETITRSFSMANTPEQTEALQFIIKKYPEGRFSAELDGGGIDVGAAVSVRGPFGSCFRREDRDGALILVAAGSGMSPIWSILRDHIASGETRPVHFFYGARTRDDLFYLDRIAEATKGRDVTFTPVLSHADDDAEWSGERGFVHEVVARRLKELGIDGQGDVYACGPPPMIDALSPVLFMEDFDPDRIFFDRFTPSTGSSAH
;
A
#
# COMPACT_ATOMS: atom_id res chain seq x y z
N MET A 1 0.57 -35.39 1.49
CA MET A 1 0.39 -34.69 0.22
C MET A 1 -1.01 -34.14 0.33
N GLY A 2 -1.12 -32.84 0.59
CA GLY A 2 -2.43 -32.21 0.70
C GLY A 2 -3.10 -32.19 -0.67
N ASP A 3 -4.42 -32.03 -0.67
CA ASP A 3 -5.16 -31.89 -1.92
C ASP A 3 -4.74 -30.59 -2.63
N VAL A 4 -4.74 -30.61 -3.97
CA VAL A 4 -4.43 -29.46 -4.82
C VAL A 4 -5.60 -29.27 -5.76
N TYR A 5 -6.11 -28.04 -5.80
CA TYR A 5 -7.26 -27.66 -6.62
C TYR A 5 -6.87 -26.61 -7.66
N THR A 6 -7.55 -26.62 -8.80
CA THR A 6 -7.34 -25.63 -9.87
C THR A 6 -8.35 -24.51 -9.74
N VAL A 7 -7.90 -23.25 -9.82
CA VAL A 7 -8.77 -22.08 -9.86
C VAL A 7 -8.63 -21.39 -11.21
N ARG A 8 -9.76 -21.19 -11.88
CA ARG A 8 -9.87 -20.44 -13.13
C ARG A 8 -10.52 -19.09 -12.89
N LEU A 9 -9.91 -18.03 -13.41
CA LEU A 9 -10.38 -16.64 -13.29
C LEU A 9 -11.03 -16.20 -14.59
N GLU A 10 -12.33 -15.89 -14.55
CA GLU A 10 -13.07 -15.27 -15.65
C GLU A 10 -13.19 -13.75 -15.44
N PRO A 11 -13.19 -12.93 -16.51
CA PRO A 11 -13.09 -13.30 -17.93
C PRO A 11 -11.64 -13.45 -18.45
N VAL A 12 -10.65 -13.39 -17.56
CA VAL A 12 -9.22 -13.30 -17.92
C VAL A 12 -8.67 -14.63 -18.47
N GLY A 13 -9.28 -15.75 -18.11
CA GLY A 13 -8.85 -17.10 -18.50
C GLY A 13 -7.55 -17.57 -17.84
N VAL A 14 -7.15 -16.95 -16.72
CA VAL A 14 -5.95 -17.32 -15.97
C VAL A 14 -6.26 -18.47 -15.02
N GLU A 15 -5.42 -19.50 -15.02
CA GLU A 15 -5.53 -20.67 -14.15
C GLU A 15 -4.33 -20.78 -13.21
N PHE A 16 -4.57 -21.24 -11.98
CA PHE A 16 -3.52 -21.48 -10.99
C PHE A 16 -3.91 -22.53 -9.95
N GLU A 17 -2.89 -23.09 -9.29
CA GLU A 17 -3.08 -24.18 -8.32
C GLU A 17 -3.18 -23.66 -6.88
N VAL A 18 -4.17 -24.12 -6.12
CA VAL A 18 -4.35 -23.82 -4.69
C VAL A 18 -4.03 -25.08 -3.89
N GLU A 19 -3.09 -24.95 -2.95
CA GLU A 19 -2.75 -26.01 -2.00
C GLU A 19 -3.74 -26.03 -0.82
N GLU A 20 -4.03 -27.22 -0.28
CA GLU A 20 -4.86 -27.38 0.91
C GLU A 20 -4.38 -26.49 2.08
N GLY A 21 -5.29 -25.71 2.66
CA GLY A 21 -5.01 -24.79 3.77
C GLY A 21 -4.42 -23.44 3.37
N GLU A 22 -4.13 -23.22 2.09
CA GLU A 22 -3.80 -21.90 1.53
C GLU A 22 -5.08 -21.18 1.07
N THR A 23 -5.12 -19.85 1.22
CA THR A 23 -6.24 -19.06 0.68
C THR A 23 -6.06 -18.85 -0.82
N VAL A 24 -7.16 -18.80 -1.57
CA VAL A 24 -7.14 -18.59 -3.03
C VAL A 24 -6.30 -17.37 -3.42
N LEU A 25 -6.38 -16.28 -2.64
CA LEU A 25 -5.57 -15.08 -2.89
C LEU A 25 -4.06 -15.32 -2.69
N ASN A 26 -3.65 -16.07 -1.66
CA ASN A 26 -2.23 -16.35 -1.42
C ASN A 26 -1.65 -17.29 -2.49
N ALA A 27 -2.44 -18.27 -2.94
CA ALA A 27 -2.05 -19.17 -4.02
C ALA A 27 -1.83 -18.42 -5.34
N ALA A 28 -2.71 -17.46 -5.66
CA ALA A 28 -2.54 -16.56 -6.79
C ALA A 28 -1.21 -15.77 -6.67
N PHE A 29 -0.95 -15.15 -5.51
CA PHE A 29 0.28 -14.40 -5.29
C PHE A 29 1.56 -15.23 -5.38
N ARG A 30 1.55 -16.45 -4.82
CA ARG A 30 2.67 -17.41 -4.90
C ARG A 30 3.05 -17.71 -6.35
N GLN A 31 2.06 -17.74 -7.23
CA GLN A 31 2.23 -18.01 -8.67
C GLN A 31 2.37 -16.74 -9.52
N GLY A 32 2.47 -15.55 -8.89
CA GLY A 32 2.66 -14.30 -9.60
C GLY A 32 1.41 -13.81 -10.32
N ILE A 33 0.22 -14.10 -9.77
CA ILE A 33 -1.04 -13.55 -10.22
C ILE A 33 -1.46 -12.49 -9.22
N SER A 34 -1.48 -11.23 -9.67
CA SER A 34 -1.88 -10.11 -8.83
C SER A 34 -3.37 -9.89 -8.94
N LEU A 35 -4.09 -10.14 -7.84
CA LEU A 35 -5.52 -9.91 -7.73
C LEU A 35 -5.83 -8.68 -6.86
N PRO A 36 -6.96 -7.99 -7.10
CA PRO A 36 -7.41 -6.89 -6.24
C PRO A 36 -7.48 -7.29 -4.76
N HIS A 37 -6.83 -6.52 -3.90
CA HIS A 37 -6.83 -6.75 -2.44
C HIS A 37 -6.44 -5.46 -1.68
N GLY A 38 -6.72 -5.45 -0.38
CA GLY A 38 -6.33 -4.36 0.52
C GLY A 38 -5.84 -4.90 1.87
N CYS A 39 -6.76 -5.30 2.75
CA CYS A 39 -6.43 -5.70 4.12
C CYS A 39 -5.92 -7.14 4.30
N LYS A 40 -6.20 -8.06 3.37
CA LYS A 40 -5.97 -9.53 3.51
C LYS A 40 -6.63 -10.19 4.74
N GLU A 41 -7.47 -9.47 5.49
CA GLU A 41 -8.10 -9.91 6.75
C GLU A 41 -9.65 -9.98 6.67
N GLY A 42 -10.23 -9.84 5.47
CA GLY A 42 -11.68 -9.92 5.27
C GLY A 42 -12.46 -8.72 5.80
N GLN A 43 -11.89 -7.51 5.74
CA GLN A 43 -12.47 -6.27 6.25
C GLN A 43 -12.83 -5.23 5.16
N CYS A 44 -12.19 -5.26 3.99
CA CYS A 44 -12.22 -4.14 3.04
C CYS A 44 -12.98 -4.38 1.73
N SER A 45 -13.57 -5.56 1.51
CA SER A 45 -14.22 -5.99 0.24
C SER A 45 -13.36 -6.01 -1.03
N ALA A 46 -12.12 -5.50 -1.01
CA ALA A 46 -11.29 -5.35 -2.21
C ALA A 46 -11.02 -6.66 -3.00
N CYS A 47 -10.98 -7.82 -2.33
CA CYS A 47 -10.79 -9.12 -2.98
C CYS A 47 -12.10 -9.89 -3.21
N LYS A 48 -13.23 -9.17 -3.30
CA LYS A 48 -14.55 -9.76 -3.50
C LYS A 48 -14.71 -10.19 -4.95
N CYS A 49 -15.14 -11.43 -5.15
CA CYS A 49 -15.41 -12.04 -6.46
C CYS A 49 -16.71 -12.85 -6.38
N THR A 50 -17.18 -13.32 -7.53
CA THR A 50 -18.32 -14.24 -7.60
C THR A 50 -17.81 -15.66 -7.86
N LEU A 51 -18.25 -16.62 -7.06
CA LEU A 51 -18.01 -18.04 -7.30
C LEU A 51 -19.02 -18.53 -8.35
N VAL A 52 -18.51 -18.99 -9.49
CA VAL A 52 -19.30 -19.50 -10.61
C VAL A 52 -19.50 -21.01 -10.47
N GLU A 53 -18.41 -21.73 -10.17
CA GLU A 53 -18.42 -23.19 -9.97
C GLU A 53 -17.45 -23.57 -8.84
N GLY A 54 -17.76 -24.66 -8.13
CA GLY A 54 -16.94 -25.22 -7.07
C GLY A 54 -17.42 -24.91 -5.65
N GLU A 55 -16.65 -25.36 -4.67
CA GLU A 55 -16.94 -25.21 -3.24
C GLU A 55 -15.76 -24.59 -2.49
N VAL A 56 -16.05 -23.62 -1.61
CA VAL A 56 -15.05 -22.98 -0.74
C VAL A 56 -15.51 -22.98 0.71
N ASP A 57 -14.54 -23.14 1.62
CA ASP A 57 -14.72 -22.78 3.02
C ASP A 57 -14.24 -21.34 3.26
N MET A 58 -15.12 -20.49 3.78
CA MET A 58 -14.82 -19.09 4.05
C MET A 58 -14.40 -18.91 5.51
N MET A 59 -13.12 -18.66 5.74
CA MET A 59 -12.60 -18.28 7.05
C MET A 59 -13.26 -16.99 7.56
N LYS A 60 -13.23 -16.71 8.87
CA LYS A 60 -13.85 -15.52 9.49
C LYS A 60 -13.58 -14.20 8.75
N TYR A 61 -14.64 -13.43 8.48
CA TYR A 61 -14.64 -12.11 7.84
C TYR A 61 -15.70 -11.19 8.47
N SER A 62 -15.68 -9.91 8.11
CA SER A 62 -16.69 -8.92 8.53
C SER A 62 -17.87 -8.88 7.56
N THR A 63 -19.09 -8.77 8.07
CA THR A 63 -20.30 -8.55 7.23
C THR A 63 -20.29 -7.22 6.50
N PHE A 64 -19.43 -6.27 6.91
CA PHE A 64 -19.14 -5.07 6.15
C PHE A 64 -18.38 -5.39 4.85
N ALA A 65 -17.50 -6.40 4.88
CA ALA A 65 -16.69 -6.79 3.74
C ALA A 65 -17.48 -7.63 2.72
N LEU A 66 -18.35 -8.51 3.21
CA LEU A 66 -19.24 -9.35 2.43
C LEU A 66 -20.51 -9.56 3.23
N SER A 67 -21.63 -8.99 2.78
CA SER A 67 -22.93 -9.16 3.44
C SER A 67 -23.50 -10.55 3.19
N ASP A 68 -24.44 -10.98 4.05
CA ASP A 68 -25.09 -12.29 3.90
C ASP A 68 -25.83 -12.38 2.55
N SER A 69 -26.46 -11.29 2.10
CA SER A 69 -27.13 -11.25 0.79
C SER A 69 -26.16 -11.41 -0.38
N GLU A 70 -24.96 -10.86 -0.30
CA GLU A 70 -23.94 -11.03 -1.36
C GLU A 70 -23.38 -12.44 -1.35
N LYS A 71 -23.18 -13.02 -0.16
CA LYS A 71 -22.76 -14.41 -0.02
C LYS A 71 -23.78 -15.37 -0.62
N ASP A 72 -25.06 -15.16 -0.36
CA ASP A 72 -26.17 -15.96 -0.91
C ASP A 72 -26.26 -15.87 -2.45
N GLN A 73 -25.69 -14.82 -3.04
CA GLN A 73 -25.57 -14.62 -4.48
C GLN A 73 -24.25 -15.19 -5.06
N GLY A 74 -23.49 -15.97 -4.28
CA GLY A 74 -22.22 -16.56 -4.71
C GLY A 74 -21.00 -15.67 -4.45
N GLY A 75 -21.15 -14.55 -3.74
CA GLY A 75 -20.04 -13.68 -3.39
C GLY A 75 -19.05 -14.35 -2.44
N ILE A 76 -17.76 -14.25 -2.76
CA ILE A 76 -16.65 -14.79 -1.95
C ILE A 76 -15.57 -13.73 -1.74
N LEU A 77 -14.76 -13.89 -0.69
CA LEU A 77 -13.56 -13.08 -0.46
C LEU A 77 -12.32 -13.96 -0.65
N LEU A 78 -11.55 -13.73 -1.73
CA LEU A 78 -10.40 -14.58 -2.05
C LEU A 78 -9.34 -14.63 -0.93
N CYS A 79 -9.21 -13.57 -0.13
CA CYS A 79 -8.29 -13.57 1.02
C CYS A 79 -8.73 -14.48 2.18
N ARG A 80 -9.97 -14.96 2.18
CA ARG A 80 -10.56 -15.81 3.23
C ARG A 80 -11.09 -17.15 2.70
N ALA A 81 -11.15 -17.34 1.38
CA ALA A 81 -11.61 -18.57 0.76
C ALA A 81 -10.52 -19.65 0.75
N LEU A 82 -10.84 -20.81 1.29
CA LEU A 82 -10.08 -22.06 1.17
C LEU A 82 -10.80 -22.96 0.17
N ALA A 83 -10.10 -23.47 -0.84
CA ALA A 83 -10.71 -24.32 -1.86
C ALA A 83 -11.01 -25.72 -1.30
N LEU A 84 -12.20 -26.25 -1.60
CA LEU A 84 -12.61 -27.64 -1.31
C LEU A 84 -12.82 -28.45 -2.61
N SER A 85 -12.77 -27.81 -3.77
CA SER A 85 -12.82 -28.38 -5.10
C SER A 85 -12.08 -27.46 -6.08
N ASP A 86 -11.96 -27.87 -7.34
CA ASP A 86 -11.65 -26.94 -8.44
C ASP A 86 -12.71 -25.82 -8.46
N LEU A 87 -12.27 -24.59 -8.77
CA LEU A 87 -13.11 -23.39 -8.72
C LEU A 87 -13.11 -22.65 -10.07
N GLU A 88 -14.27 -22.12 -10.43
CA GLU A 88 -14.40 -21.06 -11.43
C GLU A 88 -14.85 -19.78 -10.73
N VAL A 89 -14.07 -18.71 -10.88
CA VAL A 89 -14.28 -17.44 -10.17
C VAL A 89 -14.37 -16.30 -11.16
N GLU A 90 -15.46 -15.56 -11.13
CA GLU A 90 -15.64 -14.32 -11.89
C GLU A 90 -15.07 -13.13 -11.12
N LEU A 91 -14.09 -12.46 -11.72
CA LEU A 91 -13.53 -11.23 -11.22
C LEU A 91 -14.50 -10.08 -11.49
N LEU A 92 -15.07 -9.51 -10.42
CA LEU A 92 -15.96 -8.34 -10.51
C LEU A 92 -15.24 -7.11 -11.07
N ASN A 93 -13.95 -6.99 -10.78
CA ASN A 93 -13.07 -5.95 -11.30
C ASN A 93 -11.70 -6.59 -11.54
N PHE A 94 -11.09 -6.30 -12.69
CA PHE A 94 -9.70 -6.68 -12.97
C PHE A 94 -9.00 -5.56 -13.73
N ASP A 95 -7.69 -5.45 -13.53
CA ASP A 95 -6.82 -4.50 -14.21
C ASP A 95 -5.82 -5.33 -15.02
N GLU A 96 -5.93 -5.26 -16.36
CA GLU A 96 -5.02 -5.99 -17.26
C GLU A 96 -3.56 -5.56 -17.08
N GLU A 97 -3.32 -4.28 -16.80
CA GLU A 97 -1.98 -3.77 -16.52
C GLU A 97 -1.45 -4.38 -15.21
N LEU A 98 -2.28 -4.45 -14.17
CA LEU A 98 -1.92 -5.10 -12.90
C LEU A 98 -1.57 -6.58 -13.08
N LEU A 99 -2.33 -7.30 -13.90
CA LEU A 99 -2.07 -8.71 -14.20
C LEU A 99 -0.76 -8.89 -14.98
N SER A 100 -0.52 -8.04 -16.00
CA SER A 100 0.70 -8.10 -16.81
C SER A 100 1.97 -7.73 -16.02
N LYS A 101 1.84 -6.86 -15.01
CA LYS A 101 2.93 -6.42 -14.15
C LYS A 101 3.06 -7.25 -12.86
N ALA A 102 2.36 -8.36 -12.75
CA ALA A 102 2.38 -9.17 -11.54
C ALA A 102 3.78 -9.76 -11.26
N ILE A 103 4.17 -9.75 -9.99
CA ILE A 103 5.44 -10.30 -9.50
C ILE A 103 5.09 -11.39 -8.48
N ALA A 104 5.66 -12.58 -8.66
CA ALA A 104 5.48 -13.68 -7.71
C ALA A 104 5.97 -13.29 -6.32
N VAL A 105 5.09 -13.48 -5.32
CA VAL A 105 5.40 -13.26 -3.92
C VAL A 105 6.35 -14.35 -3.44
N LYS A 106 7.45 -13.93 -2.80
CA LYS A 106 8.47 -14.83 -2.25
C LYS A 106 8.82 -14.43 -0.82
N ASP A 107 9.40 -15.39 -0.11
CA ASP A 107 10.00 -15.17 1.20
C ASP A 107 11.49 -14.86 1.06
N PHE A 108 11.92 -13.82 1.76
CA PHE A 108 13.29 -13.34 1.82
C PHE A 108 13.74 -13.30 3.27
N THR A 109 15.00 -13.63 3.53
CA THR A 109 15.61 -13.41 4.85
C THR A 109 16.50 -12.17 4.79
N GLY A 110 16.58 -11.43 5.89
CA GLY A 110 17.38 -10.22 5.95
C GLY A 110 17.69 -9.79 7.37
N ARG A 111 18.30 -8.60 7.50
CA ARG A 111 18.59 -7.97 8.79
C ARG A 111 18.31 -6.48 8.74
N ILE A 112 17.84 -5.93 9.87
CA ILE A 112 17.73 -4.48 10.03
C ILE A 112 19.14 -3.89 10.11
N THR A 113 19.52 -3.01 9.19
CA THR A 113 20.83 -2.35 9.16
C THR A 113 20.79 -0.95 9.74
N ARG A 114 19.62 -0.31 9.74
CA ARG A 114 19.47 1.07 10.22
C ARG A 114 18.08 1.32 10.77
N ILE A 115 18.01 2.14 11.82
CA ILE A 115 16.79 2.69 12.40
C ILE A 115 17.02 4.18 12.67
N ASP A 116 16.29 5.07 12.00
CA ASP A 116 16.33 6.51 12.23
C ASP A 116 15.00 7.01 12.83
N ARG A 117 15.08 8.03 13.69
CA ARG A 117 13.91 8.78 14.16
C ARG A 117 13.63 9.94 13.20
N LEU A 118 12.47 9.94 12.56
CA LEU A 118 12.05 11.00 11.64
C LEU A 118 11.21 12.07 12.36
N THR A 119 10.27 11.64 13.20
CA THR A 119 9.43 12.52 14.03
C THR A 119 9.26 11.90 15.42
N HIS A 120 8.42 12.50 16.27
CA HIS A 120 8.06 11.93 17.57
C HIS A 120 7.40 10.53 17.46
N ASP A 121 6.68 10.26 16.37
CA ASP A 121 5.92 9.03 16.13
C ASP A 121 6.28 8.29 14.81
N ILE A 122 7.28 8.71 14.04
CA ILE A 122 7.68 8.03 12.80
C ILE A 122 9.14 7.58 12.83
N ARG A 123 9.39 6.35 12.40
CA ARG A 123 10.71 5.74 12.24
C ARG A 123 10.97 5.40 10.78
N ALA A 124 12.19 5.62 10.32
CA ALA A 124 12.67 5.00 9.09
C ALA A 124 13.51 3.77 9.46
N ILE A 125 13.30 2.65 8.78
CA ILE A 125 14.16 1.48 8.92
C ILE A 125 14.73 1.08 7.57
N GLU A 126 15.92 0.50 7.58
CA GLU A 126 16.53 -0.15 6.43
C GLU A 126 16.76 -1.63 6.74
N ILE A 127 16.41 -2.48 5.78
CA ILE A 127 16.57 -3.93 5.83
C ILE A 127 17.43 -4.35 4.65
N GLU A 128 18.55 -4.99 4.94
CA GLU A 128 19.37 -5.67 3.95
C GLU A 128 18.85 -7.09 3.76
N LEU A 129 18.47 -7.44 2.52
CA LEU A 129 18.04 -8.78 2.14
C LEU A 129 19.22 -9.66 1.73
N SER A 130 19.07 -10.97 1.95
CA SER A 130 20.02 -11.99 1.50
C SER A 130 19.98 -12.27 0.00
N ALA A 131 18.93 -11.80 -0.70
CA ALA A 131 18.72 -11.96 -2.12
C ALA A 131 17.86 -10.79 -2.64
N PRO A 132 17.99 -10.40 -3.92
CA PRO A 132 17.28 -9.26 -4.47
C PRO A 132 15.76 -9.54 -4.57
N MET A 133 14.96 -8.59 -4.10
CA MET A 133 13.51 -8.58 -4.29
C MET A 133 13.15 -7.62 -5.43
N LYS A 134 12.50 -8.14 -6.47
CA LYS A 134 11.86 -7.30 -7.50
C LYS A 134 10.53 -6.79 -6.95
N PHE A 135 10.24 -5.51 -7.18
CA PHE A 135 8.96 -4.89 -6.82
C PHE A 135 8.71 -3.65 -7.70
N TRP A 136 7.49 -3.10 -7.65
CA TRP A 136 7.14 -1.82 -8.28
C TRP A 136 7.03 -0.70 -7.25
N ALA A 137 7.42 0.52 -7.61
CA ALA A 137 7.40 1.66 -6.72
C ALA A 137 5.97 1.94 -6.22
N GLY A 138 5.76 1.86 -4.90
CA GLY A 138 4.45 1.94 -4.24
C GLY A 138 3.96 0.64 -3.60
N GLN A 139 4.56 -0.51 -3.96
CA GLN A 139 4.23 -1.80 -3.34
C GLN A 139 4.67 -1.90 -1.87
N TYR A 140 4.17 -2.94 -1.19
CA TYR A 140 4.48 -3.23 0.20
C TYR A 140 4.96 -4.66 0.43
N ALA A 141 5.52 -4.91 1.61
CA ALA A 141 5.94 -6.23 2.04
C ALA A 141 5.49 -6.49 3.49
N ASP A 142 5.27 -7.76 3.82
CA ASP A 142 5.04 -8.20 5.19
C ASP A 142 6.40 -8.43 5.86
N ILE A 143 6.71 -7.70 6.92
CA ILE A 143 7.93 -7.85 7.71
C ILE A 143 7.61 -8.62 8.97
N THR A 144 8.30 -9.74 9.16
CA THR A 144 8.25 -10.58 10.37
C THR A 144 9.54 -10.45 11.15
N VAL A 145 9.42 -10.13 12.45
CA VAL A 145 10.54 -9.99 13.38
C VAL A 145 10.23 -10.71 14.68
N THR A 146 11.24 -11.33 15.28
CA THR A 146 11.16 -11.87 16.64
C THR A 146 11.81 -10.87 17.60
N THR A 147 11.04 -10.35 18.56
CA THR A 147 11.54 -9.41 19.57
C THR A 147 12.50 -10.10 20.53
N LYS A 148 13.27 -9.32 21.30
CA LYS A 148 14.11 -9.86 22.38
C LYS A 148 13.32 -10.65 23.43
N ALA A 149 12.04 -10.36 23.61
CA ALA A 149 11.15 -11.10 24.50
C ALA A 149 10.69 -12.46 23.91
N GLY A 150 11.12 -12.80 22.68
CA GLY A 150 10.76 -14.03 21.98
C GLY A 150 9.42 -13.95 21.24
N GLU A 151 8.80 -12.78 21.18
CA GLU A 151 7.52 -12.61 20.49
C GLU A 151 7.74 -12.42 18.98
N THR A 152 6.98 -13.14 18.14
CA THR A 152 7.02 -12.94 16.69
C THR A 152 5.90 -12.02 16.23
N ILE A 153 6.26 -10.95 15.53
CA ILE A 153 5.36 -9.91 15.05
C ILE A 153 5.49 -9.80 13.53
N THR A 154 4.38 -9.90 12.81
CA THR A 154 4.30 -9.67 11.36
C THR A 154 3.45 -8.44 11.06
N ARG A 155 3.96 -7.49 10.27
CA ARG A 155 3.20 -6.31 9.83
C ARG A 155 3.56 -5.92 8.41
N SER A 156 2.58 -5.39 7.68
CA SER A 156 2.74 -4.89 6.32
C SER A 156 3.25 -3.45 6.33
N PHE A 157 4.29 -3.18 5.56
CA PHE A 157 4.85 -1.84 5.39
C PHE A 157 5.22 -1.60 3.93
N SER A 158 4.83 -0.43 3.40
CA SER A 158 5.14 -0.06 2.01
C SER A 158 6.61 0.36 1.87
N MET A 159 7.26 -0.07 0.78
CA MET A 159 8.65 0.27 0.50
C MET A 159 8.80 1.76 0.17
N ALA A 160 9.87 2.38 0.66
CA ALA A 160 10.25 3.77 0.44
C ALA A 160 11.43 3.94 -0.53
N ASN A 161 12.21 2.88 -0.75
CA ASN A 161 13.27 2.84 -1.75
C ASN A 161 12.70 2.65 -3.17
N THR A 162 13.52 2.91 -4.18
CA THR A 162 13.14 2.66 -5.58
C THR A 162 13.34 1.18 -5.95
N PRO A 163 12.62 0.67 -6.97
CA PRO A 163 12.81 -0.67 -7.54
C PRO A 163 14.25 -1.01 -7.97
N GLU A 164 15.09 -0.02 -8.26
CA GLU A 164 16.52 -0.21 -8.54
C GLU A 164 17.31 -0.74 -7.32
N GLN A 165 16.83 -0.43 -6.10
CA GLN A 165 17.45 -0.85 -4.85
C GLN A 165 16.81 -2.17 -4.38
N THR A 166 17.24 -3.30 -4.94
CA THR A 166 16.57 -4.60 -4.74
C THR A 166 16.93 -5.33 -3.45
N GLU A 167 18.04 -4.95 -2.80
CA GLU A 167 18.56 -5.64 -1.60
C GLU A 167 18.47 -4.78 -0.33
N ALA A 168 18.58 -3.45 -0.46
CA ALA A 168 18.46 -2.51 0.65
C ALA A 168 17.06 -1.88 0.66
N LEU A 169 16.11 -2.56 1.31
CA LEU A 169 14.74 -2.09 1.42
C LEU A 169 14.61 -1.05 2.53
N GLN A 170 13.87 0.02 2.26
CA GLN A 170 13.62 1.12 3.20
C GLN A 170 12.13 1.21 3.51
N PHE A 171 11.78 1.48 4.76
CA PHE A 171 10.39 1.59 5.20
C PHE A 171 10.20 2.76 6.15
N ILE A 172 9.04 3.43 6.06
CA ILE A 172 8.65 4.53 6.94
C ILE A 172 7.46 4.08 7.78
N ILE A 173 7.71 3.90 9.08
CA ILE A 173 6.81 3.22 10.01
C ILE A 173 6.26 4.23 11.01
N LYS A 174 4.93 4.35 11.05
CA LYS A 174 4.24 5.13 12.07
C LYS A 174 4.04 4.30 13.33
N LYS A 175 4.28 4.95 14.47
CA LYS A 175 4.00 4.44 15.81
C LYS A 175 2.56 4.72 16.17
N TYR A 176 1.88 3.65 16.56
CA TYR A 176 0.57 3.73 17.21
C TYR A 176 0.75 3.40 18.69
N PRO A 177 0.01 4.05 19.61
CA PRO A 177 0.12 3.79 21.05
C PRO A 177 0.00 2.30 21.44
N GLU A 178 -0.77 1.52 20.69
CA GLU A 178 -0.96 0.07 20.89
C GLU A 178 -0.23 -0.78 19.82
N GLY A 179 0.58 -0.14 18.96
CA GLY A 179 1.27 -0.81 17.86
C GLY A 179 2.49 -1.59 18.35
N ARG A 180 2.37 -2.92 18.43
CA ARG A 180 3.42 -3.83 18.92
C ARG A 180 4.76 -3.64 18.19
N PHE A 181 4.76 -3.69 16.85
CA PHE A 181 6.01 -3.55 16.06
C PHE A 181 6.72 -2.22 16.33
N SER A 182 5.99 -1.11 16.26
CA SER A 182 6.55 0.24 16.42
C SER A 182 6.98 0.55 17.86
N ALA A 183 6.29 -0.03 18.85
CA ALA A 183 6.67 0.12 20.26
C ALA A 183 8.02 -0.56 20.53
N GLU A 184 8.25 -1.74 19.96
CA GLU A 184 9.49 -2.51 20.14
C GLU A 184 10.70 -1.81 19.50
N LEU A 185 10.51 -1.07 18.40
CA LEU A 185 11.57 -0.25 17.79
C LEU A 185 12.07 0.88 18.72
N ASP A 186 11.17 1.52 19.47
CA ASP A 186 11.53 2.61 20.39
C ASP A 186 11.95 2.09 21.77
N GLY A 187 11.33 1.00 22.21
CA GLY A 187 11.59 0.36 23.50
C GLY A 187 12.88 -0.47 23.54
N GLY A 188 13.58 -0.63 22.41
CA GLY A 188 14.81 -1.42 22.30
C GLY A 188 14.57 -2.94 22.27
N GLY A 189 13.36 -3.36 21.94
CA GLY A 189 12.99 -4.76 21.73
C GLY A 189 13.37 -5.29 20.34
N ILE A 190 13.56 -4.38 19.38
CA ILE A 190 14.13 -4.63 18.05
C ILE A 190 15.30 -3.64 17.85
N ASP A 191 16.50 -4.18 17.63
CA ASP A 191 17.71 -3.37 17.38
C ASP A 191 18.24 -3.57 15.96
N VAL A 192 19.14 -2.68 15.55
CA VAL A 192 20.03 -2.92 14.40
C VAL A 192 20.75 -4.26 14.57
N GLY A 193 20.76 -5.06 13.50
CA GLY A 193 21.27 -6.43 13.45
C GLY A 193 20.20 -7.51 13.63
N ALA A 194 18.99 -7.16 14.08
CA ALA A 194 17.88 -8.10 14.23
C ALA A 194 17.56 -8.80 12.90
N ALA A 195 17.39 -10.12 12.97
CA ALA A 195 16.98 -10.93 11.83
C ALA A 195 15.50 -10.71 11.53
N VAL A 196 15.17 -10.63 10.25
CA VAL A 196 13.81 -10.45 9.75
C VAL A 196 13.52 -11.43 8.62
N SER A 197 12.26 -11.84 8.50
CA SER A 197 11.73 -12.43 7.28
C SER A 197 10.86 -11.38 6.58
N VAL A 198 11.00 -11.26 5.27
CA VAL A 198 10.26 -10.33 4.43
C VAL A 198 9.51 -11.15 3.38
N ARG A 199 8.19 -11.01 3.31
CA ARG A 199 7.36 -11.65 2.29
C ARG A 199 6.75 -10.60 1.38
N GLY A 200 6.92 -10.73 0.07
CA GLY A 200 6.42 -9.74 -0.89
C GLY A 200 6.94 -9.96 -2.32
N PRO A 201 6.67 -9.01 -3.23
CA PRO A 201 5.94 -7.77 -3.00
C PRO A 201 4.41 -7.93 -3.13
N PHE A 202 3.67 -7.07 -2.44
CA PHE A 202 2.20 -6.99 -2.50
C PHE A 202 1.74 -5.59 -2.91
N GLY A 203 0.44 -5.46 -3.21
CA GLY A 203 -0.22 -4.19 -3.49
C GLY A 203 -0.33 -3.84 -4.97
N SER A 204 -1.42 -3.14 -5.29
CA SER A 204 -1.77 -2.68 -6.64
C SER A 204 -1.52 -1.17 -6.85
N CYS A 205 -1.32 -0.41 -5.77
CA CYS A 205 -1.02 1.02 -5.77
C CYS A 205 0.47 1.25 -6.09
N PHE A 206 0.84 1.07 -7.35
CA PHE A 206 2.20 1.31 -7.84
C PHE A 206 2.20 2.13 -9.12
N ARG A 207 3.32 2.83 -9.38
CA ARG A 207 3.47 3.74 -10.52
C ARG A 207 3.16 3.05 -11.86
N ARG A 208 2.23 3.61 -12.62
CA ARG A 208 1.99 3.25 -14.03
C ARG A 208 2.95 4.03 -14.92
N GLU A 209 3.42 3.38 -15.97
CA GLU A 209 4.40 3.91 -16.91
C GLU A 209 3.71 4.30 -18.21
N ASP A 210 4.35 5.15 -19.02
CA ASP A 210 3.86 5.50 -20.37
C ASP A 210 2.42 6.05 -20.41
N ARG A 211 2.03 6.81 -19.39
CA ARG A 211 0.71 7.45 -19.28
C ARG A 211 0.79 8.94 -19.62
N ASP A 212 -0.36 9.54 -19.99
CA ASP A 212 -0.49 10.98 -20.30
C ASP A 212 -1.19 11.77 -19.19
N GLY A 213 -0.94 13.08 -19.10
CA GLY A 213 -1.51 13.95 -18.06
C GLY A 213 -0.64 14.05 -16.81
N ALA A 214 -1.09 14.79 -15.81
CA ALA A 214 -0.30 15.07 -14.60
C ALA A 214 -0.24 13.88 -13.64
N LEU A 215 0.82 13.80 -12.83
CA LEU A 215 0.95 12.86 -11.73
C LEU A 215 0.62 13.56 -10.41
N ILE A 216 -0.48 13.18 -9.78
CA ILE A 216 -0.93 13.74 -8.51
C ILE A 216 -0.54 12.78 -7.38
N LEU A 217 0.35 13.22 -6.51
CA LEU A 217 0.83 12.46 -5.36
C LEU A 217 0.26 13.06 -4.08
N VAL A 218 -0.41 12.27 -3.25
CA VAL A 218 -0.97 12.73 -1.98
C VAL A 218 -0.52 11.81 -0.85
N ALA A 219 0.32 12.33 0.05
CA ALA A 219 0.77 11.60 1.22
C ALA A 219 0.21 12.23 2.51
N ALA A 220 0.02 11.41 3.55
CA ALA A 220 -0.11 11.90 4.92
C ALA A 220 0.60 11.00 5.93
N GLY A 221 1.38 11.59 6.84
CA GLY A 221 2.17 10.84 7.82
C GLY A 221 3.12 9.82 7.18
N SER A 222 3.03 8.56 7.61
CA SER A 222 3.83 7.45 7.03
C SER A 222 3.39 7.05 5.62
N GLY A 223 2.26 7.56 5.11
CA GLY A 223 1.91 7.44 3.69
C GLY A 223 2.96 8.08 2.75
N MET A 224 3.92 8.82 3.32
CA MET A 224 5.15 9.21 2.63
C MET A 224 5.96 8.01 2.10
N SER A 225 5.90 6.82 2.73
CA SER A 225 6.69 5.64 2.32
C SER A 225 6.48 5.30 0.83
N PRO A 226 5.28 4.86 0.39
CA PRO A 226 5.07 4.50 -1.01
C PRO A 226 5.15 5.71 -1.95
N ILE A 227 4.70 6.89 -1.52
CA ILE A 227 4.71 8.10 -2.36
C ILE A 227 6.15 8.57 -2.64
N TRP A 228 7.06 8.44 -1.68
CA TRP A 228 8.47 8.73 -1.87
C TRP A 228 9.13 7.76 -2.84
N SER A 229 8.76 6.47 -2.79
CA SER A 229 9.19 5.47 -3.76
C SER A 229 8.72 5.83 -5.17
N ILE A 230 7.42 6.13 -5.34
CA ILE A 230 6.80 6.51 -6.63
C ILE A 230 7.45 7.78 -7.21
N LEU A 231 7.63 8.83 -6.40
CA LEU A 231 8.24 10.08 -6.85
C LEU A 231 9.66 9.87 -7.35
N ARG A 232 10.48 9.14 -6.58
CA ARG A 232 11.88 8.89 -6.96
C ARG A 232 11.99 7.98 -8.18
N ASP A 233 11.11 6.99 -8.31
CA ASP A 233 11.06 6.11 -9.48
C ASP A 233 10.64 6.87 -10.74
N HIS A 234 9.63 7.75 -10.66
CA HIS A 234 9.26 8.64 -11.76
C HIS A 234 10.41 9.56 -12.17
N ILE A 235 11.11 10.14 -11.20
CA ILE A 235 12.28 10.98 -11.47
C ILE A 235 13.40 10.18 -12.17
N ALA A 236 13.61 8.92 -11.76
CA ALA A 236 14.64 8.05 -12.33
C ALA A 236 14.27 7.55 -13.73
N SER A 237 12.98 7.35 -14.04
CA SER A 237 12.52 6.93 -15.36
C SER A 237 12.79 7.96 -16.46
N GLY A 238 12.95 9.24 -16.09
CA GLY A 238 13.19 10.35 -17.01
C GLY A 238 11.91 10.89 -17.66
N GLU A 239 10.74 10.42 -17.22
CA GLU A 239 9.47 11.03 -17.60
C GLU A 239 9.40 12.50 -17.16
N THR A 240 8.78 13.32 -17.99
CA THR A 240 8.72 14.78 -17.80
C THR A 240 7.30 15.28 -17.56
N ARG A 241 6.40 14.39 -17.14
CA ARG A 241 5.01 14.71 -16.85
C ARG A 241 4.96 15.66 -15.63
N PRO A 242 4.10 16.68 -15.62
CA PRO A 242 3.97 17.54 -14.44
C PRO A 242 3.59 16.72 -13.21
N VAL A 243 4.30 16.91 -12.10
CA VAL A 243 4.01 16.24 -10.83
C VAL A 243 3.51 17.26 -9.81
N HIS A 244 2.37 16.98 -9.18
CA HIS A 244 1.85 17.74 -8.05
C HIS A 244 1.87 16.88 -6.81
N PHE A 245 2.79 17.18 -5.89
CA PHE A 245 2.99 16.41 -4.67
C PHE A 245 2.49 17.17 -3.44
N PHE A 246 1.40 16.68 -2.86
CA PHE A 246 0.79 17.18 -1.63
C PHE A 246 1.18 16.32 -0.44
N TYR A 247 1.67 16.95 0.64
CA TYR A 247 2.02 16.24 1.85
C TYR A 247 1.35 16.82 3.09
N GLY A 248 0.35 16.11 3.59
CA GLY A 248 -0.43 16.49 4.77
C GLY A 248 0.21 16.04 6.09
N ALA A 249 0.31 16.98 7.03
CA ALA A 249 0.72 16.71 8.40
C ALA A 249 -0.10 17.54 9.41
N ARG A 250 0.10 17.31 10.72
CA ARG A 250 -0.59 18.11 11.75
C ARG A 250 0.16 19.42 11.96
N THR A 251 1.42 19.32 12.35
CA THR A 251 2.29 20.46 12.66
C THR A 251 3.59 20.40 11.86
N ARG A 252 4.44 21.43 11.95
CA ARG A 252 5.77 21.43 11.30
C ARG A 252 6.65 20.26 11.76
N ASP A 253 6.57 19.87 13.02
CA ASP A 253 7.36 18.76 13.61
C ASP A 253 6.96 17.37 13.08
N ASP A 254 5.85 17.30 12.36
CA ASP A 254 5.36 16.07 11.71
C ASP A 254 5.80 15.97 10.24
N LEU A 255 6.42 17.02 9.69
CA LEU A 255 7.01 17.01 8.36
C LEU A 255 8.46 16.53 8.42
N PHE A 256 8.82 15.63 7.51
CA PHE A 256 10.18 15.15 7.34
C PHE A 256 10.52 15.01 5.85
N TYR A 257 11.81 14.78 5.56
CA TYR A 257 12.38 14.69 4.21
C TYR A 257 12.23 15.96 3.35
N LEU A 258 11.85 17.11 3.91
CA LEU A 258 11.69 18.35 3.14
C LEU A 258 12.94 18.70 2.30
N ASP A 259 14.14 18.62 2.89
CA ASP A 259 15.40 18.87 2.17
C ASP A 259 15.67 17.82 1.08
N ARG A 260 15.32 16.56 1.34
CA ARG A 260 15.49 15.47 0.36
C ARG A 260 14.54 15.63 -0.82
N ILE A 261 13.30 16.04 -0.56
CA ILE A 261 12.30 16.34 -1.58
C ILE A 261 12.81 17.52 -2.42
N ALA A 262 13.21 18.62 -1.79
CA ALA A 262 13.72 19.80 -2.49
C ALA A 262 14.92 19.48 -3.40
N GLU A 263 15.85 18.64 -2.94
CA GLU A 263 16.99 18.22 -3.76
C GLU A 263 16.55 17.28 -4.90
N ALA A 264 15.69 16.31 -4.61
CA ALA A 264 15.19 15.37 -5.62
C ALA A 264 14.37 16.06 -6.71
N THR A 265 13.64 17.13 -6.39
CA THR A 265 12.77 17.84 -7.35
C THR A 265 13.43 19.01 -8.06
N LYS A 266 14.67 19.36 -7.68
CA LYS A 266 15.39 20.50 -8.23
C LYS A 266 15.54 20.41 -9.76
N GLY A 267 15.07 21.44 -10.45
CA GLY A 267 15.16 21.54 -11.92
C GLY A 267 14.17 20.64 -12.68
N ARG A 268 13.17 20.09 -11.99
CA ARG A 268 12.14 19.21 -12.56
C ARG A 268 10.77 19.87 -12.48
N ASP A 269 9.83 19.41 -13.30
CA ASP A 269 8.44 19.89 -13.27
C ASP A 269 7.66 19.21 -12.12
N VAL A 270 8.07 19.51 -10.89
CA VAL A 270 7.47 18.98 -9.67
C VAL A 270 7.10 20.12 -8.73
N THR A 271 5.81 20.26 -8.46
CA THR A 271 5.27 21.19 -7.47
C THR A 271 5.04 20.47 -6.16
N PHE A 272 5.88 20.72 -5.16
CA PHE A 272 5.70 20.20 -3.80
C PHE A 272 4.92 21.18 -2.91
N THR A 273 3.86 20.69 -2.28
CA THR A 273 2.93 21.45 -1.46
C THR A 273 2.74 20.79 -0.10
N PRO A 274 3.52 21.19 0.93
CA PRO A 274 3.27 20.73 2.30
C PRO A 274 2.02 21.42 2.88
N VAL A 275 1.19 20.67 3.59
CA VAL A 275 -0.09 21.13 4.15
C VAL A 275 -0.16 20.82 5.64
N LEU A 276 -0.46 21.81 6.47
CA LEU A 276 -0.61 21.64 7.91
C LEU A 276 -2.06 21.86 8.36
N SER A 277 -2.62 20.82 9.01
CA SER A 277 -3.99 20.85 9.54
C SER A 277 -4.11 21.51 10.92
N HIS A 278 -3.02 21.66 11.66
CA HIS A 278 -2.98 22.24 13.01
C HIS A 278 -1.91 23.33 13.06
N ALA A 279 -2.01 24.31 12.16
CA ALA A 279 -1.07 25.41 12.06
C ALA A 279 -1.66 26.77 12.43
N ASP A 280 -2.94 26.87 12.83
CA ASP A 280 -3.63 28.17 13.02
C ASP A 280 -2.86 29.15 13.93
N ASP A 281 -2.20 28.63 14.97
CA ASP A 281 -1.39 29.41 15.90
C ASP A 281 0.11 29.50 15.52
N ASP A 282 0.52 28.87 14.43
CA ASP A 282 1.91 28.84 13.95
C ASP A 282 2.17 30.00 12.97
N ALA A 283 2.63 31.13 13.53
CA ALA A 283 2.92 32.35 12.78
C ALA A 283 4.10 32.21 11.81
N GLU A 284 4.97 31.21 11.98
CA GLU A 284 6.13 30.98 11.11
C GLU A 284 5.77 30.12 9.89
N TRP A 285 4.60 29.47 9.91
CA TRP A 285 4.13 28.68 8.77
C TRP A 285 3.54 29.57 7.67
N SER A 286 4.21 29.61 6.52
CA SER A 286 3.76 30.34 5.33
C SER A 286 3.20 29.43 4.23
N GLY A 287 3.23 28.11 4.45
CA GLY A 287 2.69 27.13 3.51
C GLY A 287 1.18 26.95 3.62
N GLU A 288 0.69 25.88 3.00
CA GLU A 288 -0.74 25.60 2.94
C GLU A 288 -1.30 25.14 4.28
N ARG A 289 -2.54 25.55 4.55
CA ARG A 289 -3.25 25.34 5.84
C ARG A 289 -4.56 24.61 5.60
N GLY A 290 -5.00 23.85 6.59
CA GLY A 290 -6.23 23.05 6.54
C GLY A 290 -5.97 21.58 6.22
N PHE A 291 -6.98 20.87 5.73
CA PHE A 291 -6.82 19.47 5.38
C PHE A 291 -6.29 19.29 3.95
N VAL A 292 -5.47 18.26 3.73
CA VAL A 292 -4.79 18.04 2.45
C VAL A 292 -5.77 17.91 1.27
N HIS A 293 -6.94 17.30 1.47
CA HIS A 293 -7.94 17.14 0.40
C HIS A 293 -8.57 18.48 -0.02
N GLU A 294 -8.73 19.44 0.90
CA GLU A 294 -9.24 20.79 0.61
C GLU A 294 -8.22 21.58 -0.23
N VAL A 295 -6.95 21.44 0.11
CA VAL A 295 -5.85 22.06 -0.64
C VAL A 295 -5.73 21.41 -2.03
N VAL A 296 -5.81 20.08 -2.13
CA VAL A 296 -5.84 19.38 -3.43
C VAL A 296 -6.97 19.93 -4.31
N ALA A 297 -8.20 19.98 -3.81
CA ALA A 297 -9.35 20.53 -4.55
C ALA A 297 -9.07 21.94 -5.09
N ARG A 298 -8.63 22.84 -4.21
CA ARG A 298 -8.34 24.23 -4.60
C ARG A 298 -7.21 24.32 -5.61
N ARG A 299 -6.11 23.57 -5.40
CA ARG A 299 -4.92 23.64 -6.26
C ARG A 299 -5.17 23.04 -7.64
N LEU A 300 -5.91 21.93 -7.73
CA LEU A 300 -6.31 21.34 -9.03
C LEU A 300 -7.11 22.36 -9.85
N LYS A 301 -8.09 23.04 -9.23
CA LYS A 301 -8.87 24.10 -9.86
C LYS A 301 -8.06 25.32 -10.27
N GLU A 302 -7.14 25.79 -9.40
CA GLU A 302 -6.25 26.91 -9.71
C GLU A 302 -5.31 26.61 -10.88
N LEU A 303 -4.88 25.36 -11.02
CA LEU A 303 -3.99 24.88 -12.08
C LEU A 303 -4.73 24.48 -13.36
N GLY A 304 -6.06 24.37 -13.31
CA GLY A 304 -6.88 23.90 -14.43
C GLY A 304 -6.63 22.44 -14.78
N ILE A 305 -6.40 21.60 -13.77
CA ILE A 305 -6.21 20.15 -13.93
C ILE A 305 -7.55 19.48 -13.65
N ASP A 306 -8.20 19.00 -14.71
CA ASP A 306 -9.50 18.32 -14.68
C ASP A 306 -9.38 16.90 -15.25
N GLY A 307 -9.51 15.90 -14.39
CA GLY A 307 -9.57 14.48 -14.74
C GLY A 307 -8.39 13.83 -15.48
N GLN A 308 -7.47 14.62 -16.03
CA GLN A 308 -6.36 14.16 -16.85
C GLN A 308 -5.10 13.91 -16.02
N GLY A 309 -4.98 12.70 -15.49
CA GLY A 309 -3.78 12.31 -14.76
C GLY A 309 -3.93 11.04 -13.96
N ASP A 310 -2.84 10.63 -13.36
CA ASP A 310 -2.80 9.50 -12.42
C ASP A 310 -2.72 10.06 -11.00
N VAL A 311 -3.55 9.56 -10.10
CA VAL A 311 -3.56 9.94 -8.69
C VAL A 311 -3.06 8.77 -7.85
N TYR A 312 -2.03 9.01 -7.04
CA TYR A 312 -1.58 8.08 -6.01
C TYR A 312 -1.75 8.74 -4.65
N ALA A 313 -2.61 8.18 -3.81
CA ALA A 313 -2.79 8.69 -2.46
C ALA A 313 -2.61 7.61 -1.39
N CYS A 314 -1.76 7.91 -0.41
CA CYS A 314 -1.38 6.96 0.63
C CYS A 314 -1.42 7.63 2.01
N GLY A 315 -2.05 6.97 2.97
CA GLY A 315 -2.15 7.49 4.34
C GLY A 315 -3.30 6.91 5.16
N PRO A 316 -3.74 7.63 6.21
CA PRO A 316 -4.78 7.14 7.10
C PRO A 316 -6.15 7.15 6.40
N PRO A 317 -7.06 6.20 6.70
CA PRO A 317 -8.36 6.08 6.03
C PRO A 317 -9.17 7.38 5.98
N PRO A 318 -9.29 8.19 7.05
CA PRO A 318 -10.04 9.44 6.99
C PRO A 318 -9.52 10.45 5.94
N MET A 319 -8.23 10.41 5.62
CA MET A 319 -7.67 11.26 4.56
C MET A 319 -8.11 10.78 3.18
N ILE A 320 -8.04 9.46 2.93
CA ILE A 320 -8.45 8.85 1.66
C ILE A 320 -9.96 8.99 1.44
N ASP A 321 -10.75 8.79 2.50
CA ASP A 321 -12.21 8.91 2.46
C ASP A 321 -12.65 10.35 2.15
N ALA A 322 -11.91 11.36 2.63
CA ALA A 322 -12.17 12.77 2.32
C ALA A 322 -11.65 13.20 0.94
N LEU A 323 -10.57 12.57 0.44
CA LEU A 323 -10.01 12.85 -0.88
C LEU A 323 -10.84 12.26 -2.03
N SER A 324 -11.46 11.09 -1.82
CA SER A 324 -12.18 10.38 -2.89
C SER A 324 -13.30 11.22 -3.53
N PRO A 325 -14.18 11.90 -2.77
CA PRO A 325 -15.21 12.78 -3.34
C PRO A 325 -14.63 13.99 -4.08
N VAL A 326 -13.48 14.51 -3.62
CA VAL A 326 -12.79 15.63 -4.30
C VAL A 326 -12.37 15.21 -5.70
N LEU A 327 -11.67 14.08 -5.82
CA LEU A 327 -11.20 13.59 -7.12
C LEU A 327 -12.36 13.29 -8.08
N PHE A 328 -13.46 12.75 -7.56
CA PHE A 328 -14.68 12.54 -8.33
C PHE A 328 -15.29 13.86 -8.84
N MET A 329 -15.34 14.90 -8.01
CA MET A 329 -15.87 16.22 -8.40
C MET A 329 -14.96 16.96 -9.40
N GLU A 330 -13.67 16.64 -9.44
CA GLU A 330 -12.71 17.17 -10.41
C GLU A 330 -12.53 16.24 -11.63
N ASP A 331 -13.52 15.36 -11.88
CA ASP A 331 -13.65 14.48 -13.06
C ASP A 331 -12.49 13.47 -13.27
N PHE A 332 -11.77 13.08 -12.22
CA PHE A 332 -10.76 12.01 -12.33
C PHE A 332 -11.39 10.65 -12.63
N ASP A 333 -10.84 9.99 -13.65
CA ASP A 333 -11.17 8.63 -14.02
C ASP A 333 -10.86 7.68 -12.84
N PRO A 334 -11.84 6.94 -12.30
CA PRO A 334 -11.62 5.97 -11.23
C PRO A 334 -10.51 4.96 -11.51
N ASP A 335 -10.29 4.59 -12.77
CA ASP A 335 -9.24 3.62 -13.16
C ASP A 335 -7.82 4.23 -13.08
N ARG A 336 -7.73 5.55 -12.88
CA ARG A 336 -6.49 6.29 -12.71
C ARG A 336 -6.28 6.79 -11.27
N ILE A 337 -7.12 6.35 -10.33
CA ILE A 337 -7.02 6.70 -8.92
C ILE A 337 -6.59 5.48 -8.13
N PHE A 338 -5.40 5.57 -7.52
CA PHE A 338 -4.78 4.49 -6.77
C PHE A 338 -4.64 4.89 -5.30
N PHE A 339 -5.19 4.06 -4.41
CA PHE A 339 -5.16 4.29 -2.97
C PHE A 339 -4.42 3.20 -2.21
N ASP A 340 -3.58 3.59 -1.26
CA ASP A 340 -3.04 2.72 -0.23
C ASP A 340 -3.50 3.20 1.17
N ARG A 341 -4.37 2.40 1.80
CA ARG A 341 -5.03 2.73 3.07
C ARG A 341 -4.32 2.06 4.23
N PHE A 342 -3.73 2.86 5.12
CA PHE A 342 -3.03 2.34 6.30
C PHE A 342 -4.01 2.12 7.45
N THR A 343 -4.62 0.94 7.49
CA THR A 343 -5.50 0.53 8.58
C THR A 343 -4.68 -0.01 9.76
N PRO A 344 -4.86 0.50 10.98
CA PRO A 344 -4.30 -0.13 12.17
C PRO A 344 -4.83 -1.56 12.30
N SER A 345 -3.94 -2.54 12.50
CA SER A 345 -4.36 -3.90 12.86
C SER A 345 -5.05 -3.83 14.22
N THR A 346 -6.38 -4.00 14.28
CA THR A 346 -7.05 -4.30 15.56
C THR A 346 -6.50 -5.64 16.02
N GLY A 347 -5.88 -5.70 17.20
CA GLY A 347 -5.24 -6.91 17.69
C GLY A 347 -6.17 -8.12 17.56
N SER A 348 -5.90 -9.00 16.60
CA SER A 348 -6.39 -10.37 16.67
C SER A 348 -5.65 -10.99 17.85
N SER A 349 -6.35 -11.06 18.97
CA SER A 349 -6.02 -11.97 20.05
C SER A 349 -5.88 -13.36 19.42
N ALA A 350 -4.63 -13.84 19.40
CA ALA A 350 -4.37 -15.26 19.26
C ALA A 350 -5.20 -15.99 20.30
N HIS A 351 -6.17 -16.79 19.86
CA HIS A 351 -6.63 -18.03 20.48
C HIS A 351 -7.43 -18.83 19.45
#